data_AF-A0A3M1N3B0-F1
#
_entry.id   AF-A0A3M1N3B0-F1
#
_cell.length_a   1.000
_cell.length_b   1.000
_cell.length_c   1.000
_cell.angle_alpha   90.00
_cell.angle_beta   90.00
_cell.angle_gamma   90.00
#
_symmetry.space_group_name_H-M   'P 1'
#
loop_
_entity.id
_entity.type
_entity.pdbx_description
1 polymer ?
#
loop_
_entity_poly.entity_id
_entity_poly.type
_entity_poly.pdbx_seq_one_letter_code
_entity_poly.pdbx_strand_id
1 'polypeptide(L)'
;PASYFKARRTIELTDGVVEAVSDQEILDAKAMVDAAGIGCEPASAASVAGVRKLIAKGVIGADEDVVAVLTGHVLKDPEIIMGYHQGALDSVQSNFANALRAIDPTLEAVESLLQQ
;
A
#
# COMPACT_ATOMS: atom_id res chain seq x y z
N PRO A 1 8.61 19.38 -8.57
CA PRO A 1 9.02 18.29 -9.50
C PRO A 1 9.59 18.88 -10.80
N ALA A 2 10.55 18.21 -11.44
CA ALA A 2 11.24 18.75 -12.63
C ALA A 2 10.31 19.02 -13.83
N SER A 3 9.25 18.22 -14.02
CA SER A 3 8.25 18.40 -15.08
C SER A 3 6.95 19.09 -14.60
N TYR A 4 7.04 20.00 -13.62
CA TYR A 4 5.87 20.64 -13.00
C TYR A 4 4.89 21.26 -14.00
N PHE A 5 5.37 22.04 -14.97
CA PHE A 5 4.49 22.70 -15.95
C PHE A 5 3.70 21.72 -16.83
N LYS A 6 4.30 20.58 -17.18
CA LYS A 6 3.61 19.53 -17.93
C LYS A 6 2.53 18.87 -17.08
N ALA A 7 2.85 18.54 -15.83
CA ALA A 7 1.90 17.95 -14.89
C ALA A 7 0.71 18.88 -14.62
N ARG A 8 0.96 20.16 -14.28
CA ARG A 8 -0.10 21.14 -14.02
C ARG A 8 -1.03 21.29 -15.22
N ARG A 9 -0.46 21.45 -16.42
CA ARG A 9 -1.24 21.55 -17.66
C ARG A 9 -2.15 20.34 -17.86
N THR A 10 -1.65 19.12 -17.67
CA THR A 10 -2.49 17.91 -17.83
C THR A 10 -3.60 17.87 -16.79
N ILE A 11 -3.30 18.16 -15.53
CA ILE A 11 -4.29 18.20 -14.44
C ILE A 11 -5.40 19.21 -14.77
N GLU A 12 -5.06 20.44 -15.17
CA GLU A 12 -6.04 21.46 -15.57
C GLU A 12 -6.87 21.04 -16.79
N LEU A 13 -6.26 20.36 -17.78
CA LEU A 13 -6.94 19.91 -19.00
C LEU A 13 -7.90 18.74 -18.76
N THR A 14 -7.64 17.89 -17.76
CA THR A 14 -8.45 16.70 -17.47
C THR A 14 -9.39 16.90 -16.28
N ASP A 15 -9.51 18.13 -15.77
CA ASP A 15 -10.20 18.43 -14.50
C ASP A 15 -9.73 17.49 -13.36
N GLY A 16 -8.42 17.23 -13.34
CA GLY A 16 -7.80 16.30 -12.42
C GLY A 16 -7.58 16.91 -11.04
N VAL A 17 -7.32 16.04 -10.07
CA VAL A 17 -7.01 16.43 -8.68
C VAL A 17 -5.59 16.02 -8.31
N VAL A 18 -5.03 16.71 -7.30
CA VAL A 18 -3.76 16.34 -6.67
C VAL A 18 -4.04 16.02 -5.21
N GLU A 19 -3.62 14.84 -4.77
CA GLU A 19 -3.75 14.42 -3.38
C GLU A 19 -2.39 14.04 -2.82
N ALA A 20 -2.16 14.42 -1.56
CA ALA A 20 -0.98 13.99 -0.82
C ALA A 20 -1.35 12.86 0.14
N VAL A 21 -0.47 11.87 0.22
CA VAL A 21 -0.58 10.74 1.15
C VAL A 21 0.67 10.67 2.03
N SER A 22 0.45 10.28 3.27
CA SER A 22 1.50 10.06 4.27
C SER A 22 2.19 8.71 4.06
N ASP A 23 3.38 8.56 4.64
CA ASP A 23 4.13 7.29 4.65
C ASP A 23 3.28 6.15 5.25
N GLN A 24 2.48 6.45 6.29
CA GLN A 24 1.53 5.52 6.87
C GLN A 24 0.49 5.03 5.85
N GLU A 25 -0.16 5.96 5.15
CA GLU A 25 -1.16 5.63 4.13
C GLU A 25 -0.53 4.83 2.98
N ILE A 26 0.71 5.16 2.59
CA ILE A 26 1.48 4.46 1.55
C ILE A 26 1.75 3.02 1.97
N LEU A 27 2.30 2.79 3.17
CA LEU A 27 2.70 1.46 3.62
C LEU A 27 1.51 0.55 3.95
N ASP A 28 0.42 1.12 4.45
CA ASP A 28 -0.84 0.39 4.59
C ASP A 28 -1.44 0.01 3.23
N ALA A 29 -1.44 0.93 2.26
CA ALA A 29 -1.87 0.64 0.89
C ALA A 29 -1.02 -0.46 0.26
N LYS A 30 0.29 -0.38 0.47
CA LYS A 30 1.25 -1.35 -0.02
C LYS A 30 0.98 -2.75 0.53
N ALA A 31 0.78 -2.89 1.84
CA ALA A 31 0.51 -4.18 2.48
C ALA A 31 -0.76 -4.85 1.93
N MET A 32 -1.81 -4.07 1.61
CA MET A 32 -3.01 -4.64 0.99
C MET A 32 -2.79 -5.05 -0.47
N VAL A 33 -2.03 -4.28 -1.25
CA VAL A 33 -1.64 -4.65 -2.63
C VAL A 33 -0.82 -5.93 -2.63
N ASP A 34 0.09 -6.10 -1.67
CA ASP A 34 0.86 -7.33 -1.47
C ASP A 34 -0.06 -8.51 -1.11
N ALA A 35 -1.00 -8.30 -0.17
CA ALA A 35 -1.96 -9.33 0.24
C ALA A 35 -2.88 -9.80 -0.91
N ALA A 36 -3.10 -8.96 -1.92
CA ALA A 36 -3.83 -9.32 -3.14
C ALA A 36 -2.99 -10.10 -4.17
N GLY A 37 -1.70 -10.35 -3.90
CA GLY A 37 -0.81 -11.13 -4.76
C GLY A 37 -0.19 -10.35 -5.93
N ILE A 38 -0.27 -9.02 -5.93
CA ILE A 38 0.23 -8.17 -7.03
C ILE A 38 1.67 -7.70 -6.76
N GLY A 39 1.89 -7.07 -5.60
CA GLY A 39 3.19 -6.53 -5.20
C GLY A 39 3.64 -5.26 -5.96
N CYS A 40 4.28 -4.32 -5.25
CA CYS A 40 4.90 -3.12 -5.85
C CYS A 40 5.93 -2.46 -4.92
N GLU A 41 6.67 -1.46 -5.41
CA GLU A 41 7.50 -0.60 -4.54
C GLU A 41 6.63 0.38 -3.72
N PRO A 42 7.10 0.94 -2.58
CA PRO A 42 6.31 1.88 -1.77
C PRO A 42 5.76 3.08 -2.54
N ALA A 43 6.58 3.74 -3.37
CA ALA A 43 6.14 4.90 -4.15
C ALA A 43 5.00 4.58 -5.12
N SER A 44 4.92 3.34 -5.62
CA SER A 44 3.81 2.89 -6.47
C SER A 44 2.50 2.79 -5.70
N ALA A 45 2.55 2.35 -4.43
CA ALA A 45 1.37 2.22 -3.57
C ALA A 45 0.75 3.58 -3.21
N ALA A 46 1.47 4.70 -3.41
CA ALA A 46 0.89 6.04 -3.26
C ALA A 46 -0.33 6.26 -4.16
N SER A 47 -0.38 5.61 -5.34
CA SER A 47 -1.56 5.66 -6.22
C SER A 47 -2.79 5.05 -5.54
N VAL A 48 -2.66 3.85 -4.96
CA VAL A 48 -3.74 3.14 -4.26
C VAL A 48 -4.13 3.87 -2.97
N ALA A 49 -3.15 4.37 -2.21
CA ALA A 49 -3.39 5.19 -1.03
C ALA A 49 -4.21 6.46 -1.38
N GLY A 50 -3.84 7.14 -2.47
CA GLY A 50 -4.54 8.32 -2.97
C GLY A 50 -5.97 8.01 -3.38
N VAL A 51 -6.19 6.92 -4.11
CA VAL A 51 -7.53 6.47 -4.51
C VAL A 51 -8.41 6.22 -3.27
N ARG A 52 -7.93 5.47 -2.27
CA ARG A 52 -8.68 5.23 -1.03
C ARG A 52 -9.07 6.52 -0.32
N LYS A 53 -8.14 7.48 -0.27
CA LYS A 53 -8.38 8.79 0.34
C LYS A 53 -9.40 9.63 -0.43
N LEU A 54 -9.34 9.61 -1.76
CA LEU A 54 -10.29 10.31 -2.62
C LEU A 54 -11.69 9.70 -2.56
N ILE A 55 -11.80 8.36 -2.45
CA ILE A 55 -13.08 7.68 -2.18
C ILE A 55 -13.63 8.12 -0.82
N ALA A 56 -12.81 8.12 0.23
CA ALA A 56 -13.24 8.56 1.57
C ALA A 56 -13.70 10.03 1.61
N LYS A 57 -13.15 10.88 0.72
CA LYS A 57 -13.57 12.28 0.54
C LYS A 57 -14.79 12.45 -0.37
N GLY A 58 -15.27 11.39 -1.01
CA GLY A 58 -16.36 11.43 -1.99
C GLY A 58 -15.99 12.09 -3.32
N VAL A 59 -14.69 12.21 -3.62
CA VAL A 59 -14.20 12.73 -4.91
C VAL A 59 -14.27 11.66 -6.00
N ILE A 60 -14.03 10.39 -5.63
CA ILE A 60 -14.23 9.22 -6.49
C ILE A 60 -15.43 8.44 -5.93
N GLY A 61 -16.41 8.12 -6.78
CA GLY A 61 -17.56 7.27 -6.43
C GLY A 61 -17.17 5.83 -6.11
N ALA A 62 -17.95 5.15 -5.27
CA ALA A 62 -17.67 3.76 -4.87
C ALA A 62 -17.88 2.74 -6.01
N ASP A 63 -18.61 3.14 -7.05
CA ASP A 63 -18.97 2.37 -8.24
C ASP A 63 -18.16 2.79 -9.48
N GLU A 64 -17.21 3.71 -9.35
CA GLU A 64 -16.36 4.14 -10.46
C GLU A 64 -15.22 3.16 -10.75
N ASP A 65 -14.91 2.99 -12.04
CA ASP A 65 -13.76 2.22 -12.50
C ASP A 65 -12.47 3.04 -12.37
N VAL A 66 -11.51 2.54 -11.60
CA VAL A 66 -10.24 3.23 -11.32
C VAL A 66 -9.05 2.40 -11.80
N VAL A 67 -8.11 3.06 -12.50
CA VAL A 67 -6.82 2.47 -12.87
C VAL A 67 -5.71 3.09 -12.03
N ALA A 68 -5.11 2.32 -11.14
CA ALA A 68 -3.93 2.70 -10.36
C ALA A 68 -2.65 2.23 -11.07
N VAL A 69 -1.69 3.14 -11.29
CA VAL A 69 -0.44 2.83 -11.98
C VAL A 69 0.66 2.47 -10.97
N LEU A 70 1.11 1.21 -11.02
CA LEU A 70 2.22 0.72 -10.19
C LEU A 70 3.52 0.74 -11.00
N THR A 71 4.33 1.78 -10.79
CA THR A 71 5.51 2.07 -11.61
C THR A 71 6.74 1.21 -11.30
N GLY A 72 6.78 0.53 -10.15
CA GLY A 72 7.96 -0.20 -9.69
C GLY A 72 7.66 -1.57 -9.11
N HIS A 73 8.62 -2.46 -9.36
CA HIS A 73 8.58 -3.84 -8.92
C HIS A 73 8.75 -3.97 -7.41
N VAL A 74 8.10 -4.98 -6.82
CA VAL A 74 8.14 -5.29 -5.38
C VAL A 74 9.58 -5.51 -4.85
N LEU A 75 10.47 -6.01 -5.69
CA LEU A 75 11.87 -6.33 -5.34
C LEU A 75 12.81 -5.12 -5.28
N LYS A 76 12.34 -3.90 -5.54
CA LYS A 76 13.21 -2.72 -5.48
C LYS A 76 13.62 -2.33 -4.06
N ASP A 77 12.78 -2.66 -3.07
CA ASP A 77 13.01 -2.36 -1.65
C ASP A 77 12.37 -3.48 -0.80
N PRO A 78 12.99 -4.66 -0.73
CA PRO A 78 12.46 -5.77 0.08
C PRO A 78 12.60 -5.52 1.59
N GLU A 79 13.56 -4.71 2.03
CA GLU A 79 13.79 -4.41 3.44
C GLU A 79 12.61 -3.70 4.08
N ILE A 80 11.97 -2.75 3.36
CA ILE A 80 10.80 -2.05 3.88
C ILE A 80 9.60 -2.98 4.10
N ILE A 81 9.48 -4.03 3.28
CA ILE A 81 8.43 -5.06 3.39
C ILE A 81 8.64 -5.85 4.68
N MET A 82 9.87 -6.31 4.91
CA MET A 82 10.23 -7.02 6.14
C MET A 82 10.03 -6.13 7.36
N GLY A 83 10.53 -4.89 7.33
CA GLY A 83 10.40 -3.93 8.42
C GLY A 83 8.94 -3.65 8.78
N TYR A 84 8.08 -3.44 7.79
CA TYR A 84 6.65 -3.22 8.03
C TYR A 84 6.01 -4.45 8.68
N HIS A 85 6.20 -5.65 8.14
CA HIS A 85 5.56 -6.85 8.69
C HIS A 85 6.13 -7.33 10.03
N GLN A 86 7.34 -6.90 10.39
CA GLN A 86 7.96 -7.17 11.68
C GLN A 86 7.69 -6.08 12.73
N GLY A 87 7.01 -4.98 12.36
CA GLY A 87 6.78 -3.85 13.26
C GLY A 87 8.08 -3.13 13.65
N ALA A 88 9.09 -3.16 12.78
CA ALA A 88 10.43 -2.63 13.03
C ALA A 88 10.66 -1.22 12.43
N LEU A 89 9.63 -0.59 11.87
CA LEU A 89 9.71 0.76 11.32
C LEU A 89 9.30 1.79 12.39
N ASP A 90 10.20 2.72 12.72
CA ASP A 90 9.96 3.71 13.78
C ASP A 90 8.87 4.75 13.43
N SER A 91 8.67 5.02 12.15
CA SER A 91 7.83 6.13 11.65
C SER A 91 6.41 5.74 11.27
N VAL A 92 6.06 4.44 11.31
CA VAL A 92 4.74 3.93 10.90
C VAL A 92 4.27 2.79 11.79
N GLN A 93 2.96 2.63 11.87
CA GLN A 93 2.29 1.51 12.51
C GLN A 93 1.98 0.42 11.48
N SER A 94 2.24 -0.83 11.84
CA SER A 94 2.00 -1.97 10.96
C SER A 94 0.56 -2.49 11.05
N ASN A 95 -0.40 -1.66 10.63
CA ASN A 95 -1.84 -1.94 10.74
C ASN A 95 -2.29 -3.21 10.01
N PHE A 96 -1.55 -3.60 8.96
CA PHE A 96 -1.83 -4.77 8.12
C PHE A 96 -0.67 -5.78 8.17
N ALA A 97 -0.01 -5.92 9.31
CA ALA A 97 1.11 -6.84 9.47
C ALA A 97 0.70 -8.32 9.34
N ASN A 98 1.28 -9.04 8.37
CA ASN A 98 1.36 -10.49 8.37
C ASN A 98 2.58 -10.96 9.18
N ALA A 99 2.43 -11.05 10.51
CA ALA A 99 3.52 -11.42 11.40
C ALA A 99 3.81 -12.93 11.39
N LEU A 100 5.09 -13.29 11.49
CA LEU A 100 5.51 -14.68 11.69
C LEU A 100 5.03 -15.17 13.06
N ARG A 101 4.33 -16.31 13.08
CA ARG A 101 3.88 -16.97 14.31
C ARG A 101 4.83 -18.13 14.64
N ALA A 102 5.62 -17.97 15.70
CA ALA A 102 6.46 -19.04 16.22
C ALA A 102 5.61 -20.04 17.01
N ILE A 103 5.76 -21.33 16.71
CA ILE A 103 5.09 -22.44 17.38
C ILE A 103 6.10 -23.53 17.72
N ASP A 104 5.76 -24.37 18.69
CA ASP A 104 6.55 -25.58 18.99
C ASP A 104 6.55 -26.53 17.78
N PRO A 105 7.64 -27.30 17.55
CA PRO A 105 7.74 -28.23 16.43
C PRO A 105 6.95 -29.53 16.69
N THR A 106 5.66 -29.41 17.04
CA THR A 106 4.74 -30.52 17.32
C THR A 106 3.52 -30.45 16.41
N LEU A 107 2.88 -31.61 16.19
CA LEU A 107 1.68 -31.68 15.37
C LEU A 107 0.53 -30.90 16.04
N GLU A 108 0.41 -31.01 17.36
CA GLU A 108 -0.64 -30.35 18.15
C GLU A 108 -0.54 -28.83 18.04
N ALA A 109 0.67 -28.27 18.04
CA ALA A 109 0.89 -26.83 17.89
C ALA A 109 0.52 -26.33 16.47
N VAL A 110 0.80 -27.14 15.44
CA VAL A 110 0.39 -26.85 14.05
C VAL A 110 -1.13 -26.91 13.91
N GLU A 111 -1.78 -27.96 14.42
CA GLU A 111 -3.24 -28.13 14.37
C GLU A 111 -3.96 -26.99 15.09
N SER A 112 -3.50 -26.63 16.30
CA SER A 112 -4.08 -25.53 17.06
C SER A 112 -3.95 -24.18 16.34
N LEU A 113 -2.92 -23.98 15.54
CA LEU A 113 -2.72 -22.74 14.79
C LEU A 113 -3.64 -22.66 13.56
N LEU A 114 -3.82 -23.77 12.84
CA LEU A 114 -4.64 -23.83 11.62
C LEU A 114 -6.15 -23.76 11.88
N GLN A 115 -6.58 -24.01 13.12
CA GLN A 115 -8.00 -23.96 13.53
C GLN A 115 -8.45 -22.57 14.04
N GLN A 116 -7.55 -21.58 14.09
CA GLN A 116 -7.86 -20.19 14.45
C GLN A 116 -8.35 -19.40 13.24
#